data_AF-K6XYG8-F1
#
_entry.id   AF-K6XYG8-F1
#
_cell.length_a   1.000
_cell.length_b   1.000
_cell.length_c   1.000
_cell.angle_alpha   90.00
_cell.angle_beta   90.00
_cell.angle_gamma   90.00
#
_symmetry.space_group_name_H-M   'P 1'
#
loop_
_entity.id
_entity.type
_entity.pdbx_description
1 polymer ?
#
loop_
_entity_poly.entity_id
_entity_poly.type
_entity_poly.pdbx_seq_one_letter_code
_entity_poly.pdbx_strand_id
1 'polypeptide(L)'
;MKHAFFALAIFTGLRAHAAEHYIALEKPEFELITDRFFSQALNFNSLAETKNVNLTYWGSIPQAEIRYNASSLLVRAQENELQRVHLQLEQKVKTIVFNMQTQPADYDQEYIQMHEGKVSIETPEVYELNNIVLALADKYHQTHYRMHSKGRYYADVLTWFSPFKNHPIFRTLNEINYYSLVENGPAYTFDGDTIARSAVYKGFRADDAIEDNKALLEDFARKSDFRKFYQQHRGYYSQLSEVFELGAQPKTIWQWLESHFPARYQSYRIFFSPLGPGNNSSRMFDDNDFKESIMFVSAPNRYESEHEASSTQWMKFTRSFFTEIDHTYVNPISDQYIDDINAAFIDLAPWYKGGGYNKPYLVFNEYMTWSIFSLYAREHYSAEDYAFSKSYIERFMVEKRGFYKFKGFNEELIRLYINRPNDDKITDLYPKMISWIRNNVDH
;
A
#
# COMPACT_ATOMS: atom_id res chain seq x y z
N MET A 1 -40.91 22.36 -32.19
CA MET A 1 -39.69 21.66 -31.73
C MET A 1 -38.72 22.70 -31.22
N LYS A 2 -38.50 22.74 -29.89
CA LYS A 2 -37.62 23.69 -29.21
C LYS A 2 -36.22 23.08 -29.14
N HIS A 3 -35.23 23.72 -29.75
CA HIS A 3 -33.82 23.39 -29.53
C HIS A 3 -33.30 24.25 -28.38
N ALA A 4 -32.91 23.61 -27.29
CA ALA A 4 -32.22 24.26 -26.18
C ALA A 4 -30.72 24.30 -26.48
N PHE A 5 -30.16 25.50 -26.53
CA PHE A 5 -28.73 25.76 -26.61
C PHE A 5 -28.10 25.54 -25.23
N PHE A 6 -27.03 24.74 -25.15
CA PHE A 6 -26.09 24.78 -24.03
C PHE A 6 -25.12 25.94 -24.28
N ALA A 7 -25.12 26.92 -23.36
CA ALA A 7 -24.14 28.00 -23.35
C ALA A 7 -22.92 27.59 -22.52
N LEU A 8 -21.77 27.49 -23.17
CA LEU A 8 -20.46 27.32 -22.52
C LEU A 8 -19.90 28.72 -22.25
N ALA A 9 -19.87 29.15 -20.99
CA ALA A 9 -19.18 30.37 -20.58
C ALA A 9 -17.72 30.03 -20.24
N ILE A 10 -16.79 30.50 -21.06
CA ILE A 10 -15.35 30.40 -20.81
C ILE A 10 -14.94 31.58 -19.93
N PHE A 11 -14.61 31.31 -18.67
CA PHE A 11 -13.91 32.25 -17.80
C PHE A 11 -12.45 31.82 -17.66
N THR A 12 -11.55 32.66 -18.14
CA THR A 12 -10.09 32.52 -17.99
C THR A 12 -9.67 32.95 -16.59
N GLY A 13 -9.33 31.98 -15.76
CA GLY A 13 -8.67 32.15 -14.46
C GLY A 13 -8.26 30.78 -13.91
N LEU A 14 -6.97 30.44 -13.98
CA LEU A 14 -6.41 29.17 -13.49
C LEU A 14 -6.40 29.12 -11.96
N ARG A 15 -7.57 28.86 -11.38
CA ARG A 15 -7.71 28.01 -10.19
C ARG A 15 -8.51 26.81 -10.64
N ALA A 16 -7.98 25.61 -10.47
CA ALA A 16 -8.72 24.38 -10.77
C ALA A 16 -10.00 24.37 -9.93
N HIS A 17 -11.13 24.75 -10.53
CA HIS A 17 -12.43 24.66 -9.88
C HIS A 17 -12.82 23.19 -9.80
N ALA A 18 -13.26 22.72 -8.61
CA ALA A 18 -13.71 21.34 -8.45
C ALA A 18 -14.81 21.06 -9.48
N ALA A 19 -14.76 19.88 -10.11
CA ALA A 19 -15.88 19.46 -10.92
C ALA A 19 -17.02 19.06 -9.98
N GLU A 20 -18.19 19.64 -10.23
CA GLU A 20 -19.39 19.50 -9.41
C GLU A 20 -20.41 18.63 -10.17
N HIS A 21 -20.92 17.59 -9.52
CA HIS A 21 -21.94 16.70 -10.06
C HIS A 21 -23.17 16.68 -9.15
N TYR A 22 -24.36 16.48 -9.72
CA TYR A 22 -25.61 16.41 -8.96
C TYR A 22 -26.37 15.12 -9.30
N ILE A 23 -26.80 14.40 -8.27
CA ILE A 23 -27.64 13.19 -8.37
C ILE A 23 -28.89 13.42 -7.52
N ALA A 24 -30.06 13.31 -8.15
CA ALA A 24 -31.33 13.27 -7.43
C ALA A 24 -31.67 11.82 -7.05
N LEU A 25 -31.93 11.60 -5.77
CA LEU A 25 -32.31 10.31 -5.20
C LEU A 25 -33.82 10.30 -4.92
N GLU A 26 -34.48 9.19 -5.26
CA GLU A 26 -35.87 8.89 -4.87
C GLU A 26 -35.94 8.06 -3.58
N LYS A 27 -34.85 7.37 -3.26
CA LYS A 27 -34.68 6.49 -2.10
C LYS A 27 -33.30 6.75 -1.49
N PRO A 28 -33.13 6.56 -0.18
CA PRO A 28 -31.88 6.92 0.46
C PRO A 28 -30.73 5.95 0.17
N GLU A 29 -30.97 4.73 -0.31
CA GLU A 29 -29.93 3.72 -0.58
C GLU A 29 -29.22 3.95 -1.91
N PHE A 30 -27.89 3.89 -1.88
CA PHE A 30 -27.02 3.91 -3.05
C PHE A 30 -25.72 3.15 -2.75
N GLU A 31 -24.94 2.86 -3.77
CA GLU A 31 -23.66 2.15 -3.63
C GLU A 31 -22.52 3.05 -4.10
N LEU A 32 -21.43 3.10 -3.32
CA LEU A 32 -20.17 3.70 -3.72
C LEU A 32 -19.17 2.59 -4.01
N ILE A 33 -18.52 2.66 -5.17
CA ILE A 33 -17.47 1.73 -5.58
C ILE A 33 -16.20 2.53 -5.81
N THR A 34 -15.10 2.13 -5.17
CA THR A 34 -13.78 2.73 -5.40
C THR A 34 -12.84 1.71 -6.02
N ASP A 35 -11.97 2.19 -6.91
CA ASP A 35 -10.93 1.40 -7.60
C ASP A 35 -11.46 0.15 -8.35
N ARG A 36 -12.75 0.16 -8.71
CA ARG A 36 -13.53 -0.90 -9.39
C ARG A 36 -14.01 -2.09 -8.53
N PHE A 37 -13.51 -2.25 -7.30
CA PHE A 37 -13.82 -3.47 -6.51
C PHE A 37 -14.24 -3.21 -5.06
N PHE A 38 -13.90 -2.05 -4.48
CA PHE A 38 -14.33 -1.72 -3.13
C PHE A 38 -15.74 -1.14 -3.14
N SER A 39 -16.73 -2.02 -3.07
CA SER A 39 -18.14 -1.63 -2.94
C SER A 39 -18.53 -1.40 -1.47
N GLN A 40 -19.22 -0.28 -1.24
CA GLN A 40 -19.85 0.12 0.01
C GLN A 40 -21.32 0.50 -0.24
N ALA A 41 -22.24 -0.24 0.38
CA ALA A 41 -23.63 0.20 0.47
C ALA A 41 -23.74 1.39 1.44
N LEU A 42 -24.37 2.47 0.98
CA LEU A 42 -24.54 3.72 1.71
C LEU A 42 -26.02 4.10 1.81
N ASN A 43 -26.34 4.90 2.81
CA ASN A 43 -27.68 5.43 3.02
C ASN A 43 -27.60 6.95 3.26
N PHE A 44 -28.34 7.71 2.46
CA PHE A 44 -28.37 9.16 2.52
C PHE A 44 -28.72 9.68 3.92
N ASN A 45 -29.64 9.01 4.64
CA ASN A 45 -30.10 9.49 5.93
C ASN A 45 -29.02 9.40 7.02
N SER A 46 -28.14 8.39 6.96
CA SER A 46 -27.02 8.23 7.91
C SER A 46 -25.71 8.87 7.43
N LEU A 47 -25.65 9.33 6.19
CA LEU A 47 -24.48 10.03 5.65
C LEU A 47 -24.25 11.37 6.40
N ALA A 48 -23.00 11.74 6.64
CA ALA A 48 -22.68 13.09 7.09
C ALA A 48 -23.05 14.14 6.02
N GLU A 49 -23.22 15.41 6.42
CA GLU A 49 -23.47 16.52 5.46
C GLU A 49 -22.39 16.59 4.39
N THR A 50 -21.14 16.29 4.77
CA THR A 50 -20.02 16.10 3.85
C THR A 50 -19.28 14.81 4.22
N LYS A 51 -19.11 13.92 3.24
CA LYS A 51 -18.27 12.72 3.34
C LYS A 51 -17.05 12.90 2.45
N ASN A 52 -15.86 12.88 3.04
CA ASN A 52 -14.60 12.86 2.29
C ASN A 52 -14.23 11.42 1.91
N VAL A 53 -13.70 11.25 0.70
CA VAL A 53 -13.19 9.99 0.16
C VAL A 53 -11.83 10.28 -0.48
N ASN A 54 -10.77 9.84 0.19
CA ASN A 54 -9.40 9.99 -0.29
C ASN A 54 -9.03 8.77 -1.15
N LEU A 55 -8.75 8.98 -2.43
CA LEU A 55 -8.39 7.94 -3.39
C LEU A 55 -6.92 8.07 -3.78
N THR A 56 -6.12 7.09 -3.34
CA THR A 56 -4.66 7.06 -3.52
C THR A 56 -4.30 6.44 -4.88
N TYR A 57 -3.21 6.93 -5.49
CA TYR A 57 -2.66 6.33 -6.69
C TYR A 57 -1.87 5.06 -6.34
N TRP A 58 -2.34 3.91 -6.80
CA TRP A 58 -1.71 2.61 -6.54
C TRP A 58 -0.93 2.03 -7.73
N GLY A 59 -0.78 2.82 -8.81
CA GLY A 59 -0.28 2.37 -10.11
C GLY A 59 -1.26 2.56 -11.26
N SER A 60 -2.45 3.09 -10.96
CA SER A 60 -3.41 3.58 -11.94
C SER A 60 -4.17 4.76 -11.37
N ILE A 61 -4.71 5.59 -12.25
CA ILE A 61 -5.50 6.77 -11.87
C ILE A 61 -6.72 6.29 -11.06
N PRO A 62 -6.90 6.77 -9.82
CA PRO A 62 -8.02 6.38 -8.98
C PRO A 62 -9.35 6.76 -9.62
N GLN A 63 -10.37 5.96 -9.35
CA GLN A 63 -11.73 6.22 -9.83
C GLN A 63 -12.77 5.80 -8.80
N ALA A 64 -13.91 6.48 -8.82
CA ALA A 64 -15.07 6.13 -8.03
C ALA A 64 -16.32 6.03 -8.90
N GLU A 65 -17.25 5.17 -8.52
CA GLU A 65 -18.55 5.03 -9.17
C GLU A 65 -19.64 5.12 -8.09
N ILE A 66 -20.64 5.97 -8.32
CA ILE A 66 -21.86 5.99 -7.52
C ILE A 66 -22.93 5.25 -8.32
N ARG A 67 -23.38 4.10 -7.83
CA ARG A 67 -24.49 3.35 -8.42
C ARG A 67 -25.77 3.63 -7.68
N TYR A 68 -26.81 3.92 -8.45
CA TYR A 68 -28.15 4.18 -7.93
C TYR A 68 -29.21 3.64 -8.90
N ASN A 69 -30.04 2.71 -8.43
CA ASN A 69 -30.97 1.96 -9.27
C ASN A 69 -30.26 1.32 -10.49
N ALA A 70 -30.76 1.57 -11.71
CA ALA A 70 -30.15 1.09 -12.95
C ALA A 70 -29.14 2.09 -13.56
N SER A 71 -28.79 3.15 -12.84
CA SER A 71 -27.89 4.21 -13.30
C SER A 71 -26.57 4.18 -12.53
N SER A 72 -25.50 4.68 -13.15
CA SER A 72 -24.23 4.93 -12.48
C SER A 72 -23.60 6.24 -12.91
N LEU A 73 -22.92 6.90 -11.97
CA LEU A 73 -22.06 8.04 -12.21
C LEU A 73 -20.62 7.63 -11.94
N LEU A 74 -19.81 7.63 -12.99
CA LEU A 74 -18.37 7.42 -12.88
C LEU A 74 -17.67 8.76 -12.64
N VAL A 75 -16.97 8.87 -11.53
CA VAL A 75 -16.16 10.01 -11.12
C VAL A 75 -14.69 9.65 -11.35
N ARG A 76 -14.03 10.43 -12.20
CA ARG A 76 -12.62 10.25 -12.53
C ARG A 76 -11.91 11.58 -12.39
N ALA A 77 -10.65 11.52 -11.98
CA ALA A 77 -9.79 12.68 -12.05
C ALA A 77 -9.41 12.90 -13.52
N GLN A 78 -10.07 13.87 -14.17
CA GLN A 78 -9.70 14.34 -15.51
C GLN A 78 -8.79 15.57 -15.37
N GLU A 79 -9.38 16.71 -14.98
CA GLU A 79 -8.70 18.00 -14.88
C GLU A 79 -8.55 18.53 -13.43
N ASN A 80 -9.19 17.86 -12.46
CA ASN A 80 -9.11 18.25 -11.06
C ASN A 80 -9.02 17.04 -10.13
N GLU A 81 -8.05 17.06 -9.22
CA GLU A 81 -7.88 16.08 -8.14
C GLU A 81 -9.03 16.14 -7.13
N LEU A 82 -9.72 17.28 -7.04
CA LEU A 82 -10.88 17.47 -6.19
C LEU A 82 -12.18 17.35 -7.00
N GLN A 83 -13.01 16.37 -6.68
CA GLN A 83 -14.32 16.15 -7.30
C GLN A 83 -15.42 16.20 -6.24
N ARG A 84 -16.59 16.73 -6.58
CA ARG A 84 -17.73 16.79 -5.65
C ARG A 84 -18.98 16.22 -6.30
N VAL A 85 -19.66 15.37 -5.56
CA VAL A 85 -20.98 14.86 -5.94
C VAL A 85 -21.98 15.25 -4.87
N HIS A 86 -22.95 16.06 -5.26
CA HIS A 86 -24.09 16.44 -4.46
C HIS A 86 -25.22 15.44 -4.65
N LEU A 87 -25.62 14.81 -3.56
CA LEU A 87 -26.77 13.92 -3.49
C LEU A 87 -27.94 14.74 -2.97
N GLN A 88 -29.06 14.76 -3.71
CA GLN A 88 -30.29 15.41 -3.28
C GLN A 88 -31.35 14.37 -2.99
N LEU A 89 -31.93 14.40 -1.79
CA LEU A 89 -33.12 13.62 -1.43
C LEU A 89 -34.14 14.58 -0.81
N GLU A 90 -35.31 14.69 -1.45
CA GLU A 90 -36.33 15.69 -1.12
C GLU A 90 -35.75 17.12 -1.16
N GLN A 91 -35.74 17.83 -0.02
CA GLN A 91 -35.20 19.18 0.13
C GLN A 91 -33.79 19.21 0.73
N LYS A 92 -33.20 18.05 1.02
CA LYS A 92 -31.87 17.95 1.63
C LYS A 92 -30.82 17.65 0.58
N VAL A 93 -29.64 18.26 0.73
CA VAL A 93 -28.47 18.00 -0.11
C VAL A 93 -27.30 17.62 0.79
N LYS A 94 -26.65 16.50 0.49
CA LYS A 94 -25.39 16.08 1.13
C LYS A 94 -24.32 15.89 0.07
N THR A 95 -23.06 16.08 0.43
CA THR A 95 -21.96 16.08 -0.53
C THR A 95 -20.97 14.95 -0.25
N ILE A 96 -20.57 14.24 -1.29
CA ILE A 96 -19.38 13.38 -1.27
C ILE A 96 -18.27 14.13 -1.99
N VAL A 97 -17.16 14.33 -1.29
CA VAL A 97 -15.95 14.97 -1.81
C VAL A 97 -14.91 13.89 -2.05
N PHE A 98 -14.44 13.78 -3.28
CA PHE A 98 -13.36 12.87 -3.65
C PHE A 98 -12.07 13.66 -3.79
N ASN A 99 -11.06 13.28 -3.01
CA ASN A 99 -9.69 13.77 -3.13
C ASN A 99 -8.89 12.68 -3.84
N MET A 100 -8.59 12.89 -5.12
CA MET A 100 -8.00 11.89 -6.02
C MET A 100 -6.56 12.26 -6.34
N GLN A 101 -5.62 11.42 -5.93
CA GLN A 101 -4.21 11.60 -6.28
C GLN A 101 -3.97 11.17 -7.74
N THR A 102 -3.53 12.09 -8.60
CA THR A 102 -3.34 11.79 -10.04
C THR A 102 -1.89 11.78 -10.49
N GLN A 103 -1.07 12.66 -9.94
CA GLN A 103 0.35 12.77 -10.26
C GLN A 103 1.17 12.62 -8.98
N PRO A 104 1.48 11.39 -8.57
CA PRO A 104 2.12 11.15 -7.28
C PRO A 104 3.63 11.44 -7.28
N ALA A 105 4.25 11.54 -8.46
CA ALA A 105 5.67 11.85 -8.64
C ALA A 105 5.91 12.73 -9.86
N ASP A 106 7.08 13.36 -9.88
CA ASP A 106 7.60 14.23 -10.94
C ASP A 106 9.10 13.92 -11.07
N TYR A 107 9.45 13.10 -12.06
CA TYR A 107 10.79 12.58 -12.27
C TYR A 107 11.53 13.43 -13.30
N ASP A 108 12.45 14.25 -12.83
CA ASP A 108 13.38 14.95 -13.72
C ASP A 108 14.47 14.02 -14.27
N GLN A 109 15.22 14.52 -15.25
CA GLN A 109 16.28 13.74 -15.89
C GLN A 109 17.43 13.39 -14.95
N GLU A 110 17.71 14.22 -13.94
CA GLU A 110 18.77 13.94 -12.96
C GLU A 110 18.36 12.77 -12.06
N TYR A 111 17.12 12.77 -11.59
CA TYR A 111 16.53 11.69 -10.81
C TYR A 111 16.56 10.36 -11.58
N ILE A 112 16.09 10.38 -12.84
CA ILE A 112 16.08 9.18 -13.70
C ILE A 112 17.50 8.61 -13.84
N GLN A 113 18.48 9.44 -14.20
CA GLN A 113 19.88 9.00 -14.34
C GLN A 113 20.47 8.47 -13.04
N MET A 114 20.06 9.03 -11.90
CA MET A 114 20.53 8.59 -10.59
C MET A 114 19.96 7.24 -10.18
N HIS A 115 18.73 6.90 -10.57
CA HIS A 115 18.01 5.73 -10.07
C HIS A 115 17.83 4.59 -11.09
N GLU A 116 17.99 4.85 -12.39
CA GLU A 116 17.83 3.83 -13.42
C GLU A 116 18.73 2.60 -13.18
N GLY A 117 18.10 1.43 -13.23
CA GLY A 117 18.72 0.13 -13.00
C GLY A 117 19.02 -0.18 -11.53
N LYS A 118 18.68 0.69 -10.57
CA LYS A 118 19.11 0.56 -9.16
C LYS A 118 17.98 0.13 -8.23
N VAL A 119 18.40 -0.48 -7.13
CA VAL A 119 17.59 -0.63 -5.92
C VAL A 119 18.12 0.38 -4.91
N SER A 120 17.26 1.22 -4.34
CA SER A 120 17.63 2.10 -3.23
C SER A 120 16.89 1.68 -1.97
N ILE A 121 17.60 1.62 -0.85
CA ILE A 121 17.06 1.23 0.45
C ILE A 121 17.38 2.35 1.43
N GLU A 122 16.35 2.98 1.99
CA GLU A 122 16.49 4.23 2.71
C GLU A 122 15.58 4.33 3.94
N THR A 123 16.01 5.14 4.91
CA THR A 123 15.20 5.64 6.03
C THR A 123 15.14 7.17 5.94
N PRO A 124 14.16 7.75 5.23
CA PRO A 124 14.05 9.19 5.07
C PRO A 124 13.84 9.92 6.40
N GLU A 125 14.35 11.15 6.53
CA GLU A 125 14.38 11.88 7.81
C GLU A 125 12.97 12.18 8.35
N VAL A 126 12.06 12.72 7.53
CA VAL A 126 10.67 12.98 7.96
C VAL A 126 9.88 11.67 8.17
N TYR A 127 10.17 10.64 7.37
CA TYR A 127 9.60 9.30 7.56
C TYR A 127 9.96 8.73 8.95
N GLU A 128 11.22 8.86 9.38
CA GLU A 128 11.66 8.38 10.69
C GLU A 128 11.11 9.23 11.84
N LEU A 129 11.02 10.56 11.69
CA LEU A 129 10.34 11.43 12.65
C LEU A 129 8.95 10.92 12.98
N ASN A 130 8.17 10.62 11.94
CA ASN A 130 6.80 10.17 12.06
C ASN A 130 6.71 8.80 12.74
N ASN A 131 7.61 7.87 12.41
CA ASN A 131 7.69 6.58 13.09
C ASN A 131 8.07 6.72 14.58
N ILE A 132 8.98 7.64 14.93
CA ILE A 132 9.34 7.93 16.33
C ILE A 132 8.16 8.51 17.10
N VAL A 133 7.45 9.51 16.54
CA VAL A 133 6.26 10.10 17.16
C VAL A 133 5.22 9.02 17.46
N LEU A 134 4.96 8.12 16.52
CA LEU A 134 4.02 7.03 16.72
C LEU A 134 4.54 5.98 17.72
N ALA A 135 5.83 5.63 17.69
CA ALA A 135 6.44 4.67 18.61
C ALA A 135 6.48 5.18 20.06
N LEU A 136 6.36 6.48 20.30
CA LEU A 136 6.28 7.07 21.64
C LEU A 136 4.85 7.12 22.19
N ALA A 137 3.85 6.93 21.33
CA ALA A 137 2.44 7.01 21.67
C ALA A 137 1.88 5.63 22.06
N ASP A 138 1.46 5.48 23.32
CA ASP A 138 1.07 4.19 23.91
C ASP A 138 0.02 3.41 23.10
N LYS A 139 -0.91 4.13 22.45
CA LYS A 139 -1.94 3.56 21.57
C LYS A 139 -1.33 2.69 20.45
N TYR A 140 -0.18 3.07 19.89
CA TYR A 140 0.43 2.35 18.76
C TYR A 140 1.24 1.11 19.19
N HIS A 141 1.48 0.92 20.49
CA HIS A 141 2.05 -0.33 21.01
C HIS A 141 1.02 -1.47 21.08
N GLN A 142 -0.25 -1.15 21.36
CA GLN A 142 -1.30 -2.14 21.64
C GLN A 142 -2.29 -2.35 20.49
N THR A 143 -2.22 -1.52 19.43
CA THR A 143 -3.07 -1.64 18.24
C THR A 143 -2.55 -2.69 17.25
N HIS A 144 -3.19 -2.80 16.08
CA HIS A 144 -2.71 -3.61 14.96
C HIS A 144 -1.43 -3.06 14.30
N TYR A 145 -1.05 -1.82 14.61
CA TYR A 145 0.18 -1.18 14.13
C TYR A 145 1.37 -1.40 15.08
N ARG A 146 1.52 -2.59 15.68
CA ARG A 146 2.51 -2.91 16.72
C ARG A 146 3.94 -2.52 16.31
N MET A 147 4.30 -1.28 16.62
CA MET A 147 5.61 -0.68 16.32
C MET A 147 6.70 -1.57 16.92
N HIS A 148 7.81 -1.72 16.20
CA HIS A 148 8.93 -2.51 16.70
C HIS A 148 9.53 -1.82 17.92
N SER A 149 9.42 -2.47 19.08
CA SER A 149 9.70 -1.89 20.40
C SER A 149 10.80 -2.67 21.14
N LYS A 150 11.83 -3.11 20.43
CA LYS A 150 12.94 -3.91 20.95
C LYS A 150 14.29 -3.40 20.43
N GLY A 151 15.36 -3.88 21.04
CA GLY A 151 16.73 -3.59 20.62
C GLY A 151 17.25 -2.23 21.10
N ARG A 152 18.54 -2.00 20.84
CA ARG A 152 19.27 -0.80 21.29
C ARG A 152 18.68 0.48 20.72
N TYR A 153 18.35 0.51 19.44
CA TYR A 153 17.78 1.69 18.79
C TYR A 153 16.48 2.15 19.45
N TYR A 154 15.56 1.24 19.77
CA TYR A 154 14.33 1.59 20.48
C TYR A 154 14.62 2.14 21.89
N ALA A 155 15.60 1.58 22.60
CA ALA A 155 16.01 2.10 23.90
C ALA A 155 16.60 3.52 23.81
N ASP A 156 17.39 3.79 22.76
CA ASP A 156 17.93 5.13 22.47
C ASP A 156 16.80 6.12 22.15
N VAL A 157 15.81 5.72 21.36
CA VAL A 157 14.59 6.52 21.09
C VAL A 157 13.84 6.83 22.38
N LEU A 158 13.58 5.84 23.23
CA LEU A 158 12.91 6.09 24.51
C LEU A 158 13.70 7.03 25.40
N THR A 159 15.02 6.83 25.50
CA THR A 159 15.90 7.66 26.34
C THR A 159 15.89 9.11 25.87
N TRP A 160 16.01 9.31 24.55
CA TRP A 160 16.10 10.64 23.96
C TRP A 160 14.76 11.39 24.00
N PHE A 161 13.66 10.72 23.65
CA PHE A 161 12.39 11.41 23.39
C PHE A 161 11.37 11.36 24.53
N SER A 162 11.57 10.52 25.56
CA SER A 162 10.64 10.46 26.71
C SER A 162 10.38 11.80 27.40
N PRO A 163 11.36 12.71 27.57
CA PRO A 163 11.11 14.04 28.14
C PRO A 163 10.08 14.89 27.38
N PHE A 164 9.80 14.56 26.11
CA PHE A 164 8.93 15.32 25.23
C PHE A 164 7.54 14.68 25.05
N LYS A 165 7.20 13.61 25.77
CA LYS A 165 5.89 12.91 25.63
C LYS A 165 4.66 13.79 25.91
N ASN A 166 4.82 14.93 26.59
CA ASN A 166 3.74 15.89 26.83
C ASN A 166 3.54 16.90 25.67
N HIS A 167 4.28 16.75 24.57
CA HIS A 167 4.20 17.64 23.42
C HIS A 167 2.79 17.64 22.78
N PRO A 168 2.27 18.78 22.28
CA PRO A 168 0.92 18.85 21.72
C PRO A 168 0.63 17.88 20.56
N ILE A 169 1.65 17.47 19.79
CA ILE A 169 1.50 16.46 18.72
C ILE A 169 0.83 15.17 19.22
N PHE A 170 1.13 14.72 20.44
CA PHE A 170 0.57 13.47 20.98
C PHE A 170 -0.95 13.54 21.22
N ARG A 171 -1.53 14.75 21.24
CA ARG A 171 -2.98 14.94 21.37
C ARG A 171 -3.71 14.76 20.05
N THR A 172 -3.04 15.00 18.91
CA THR A 172 -3.65 14.83 17.57
C THR A 172 -3.62 13.37 17.10
N LEU A 173 -2.77 12.52 17.70
CA LEU A 173 -2.60 11.12 17.32
C LEU A 173 -3.82 10.22 17.57
N ASN A 174 -4.81 10.67 18.34
CA ASN A 174 -6.02 9.86 18.56
C ASN A 174 -6.83 9.66 17.29
N GLU A 175 -6.76 10.60 16.35
CA GLU A 175 -7.57 10.61 15.11
C GLU A 175 -6.73 10.38 13.85
N ILE A 176 -5.40 10.29 13.99
CA ILE A 176 -4.49 10.25 12.84
C ILE A 176 -4.48 8.88 12.15
N ASN A 177 -4.54 8.91 10.81
CA ASN A 177 -4.34 7.73 9.99
C ASN A 177 -2.85 7.41 9.88
N TYR A 178 -2.45 6.23 10.40
CA TYR A 178 -1.07 5.74 10.38
C TYR A 178 -0.39 5.91 9.01
N TYR A 179 -1.05 5.45 7.95
CA TYR A 179 -0.46 5.43 6.61
C TYR A 179 -0.29 6.84 6.04
N SER A 180 -1.28 7.72 6.24
CA SER A 180 -1.18 9.12 5.78
C SER A 180 -0.05 9.90 6.45
N LEU A 181 0.30 9.57 7.70
CA LEU A 181 1.41 10.19 8.40
C LEU A 181 2.74 9.55 8.02
N VAL A 182 2.82 8.22 8.02
CA VAL A 182 4.10 7.52 7.82
C VAL A 182 4.47 7.45 6.35
N GLU A 183 3.59 6.96 5.48
CA GLU A 183 3.93 6.70 4.08
C GLU A 183 4.12 7.98 3.27
N ASN A 184 3.50 9.10 3.65
CA ASN A 184 3.81 10.38 3.02
C ASN A 184 5.19 10.93 3.42
N GLY A 185 5.85 10.37 4.45
CA GLY A 185 7.13 10.84 4.97
C GLY A 185 8.20 11.13 3.90
N PRO A 186 8.44 10.25 2.90
CA PRO A 186 9.45 10.49 1.86
C PRO A 186 9.06 11.56 0.83
N ALA A 187 7.79 12.01 0.83
CA ALA A 187 7.35 13.17 0.05
C ALA A 187 7.70 14.51 0.73
N TYR A 188 8.46 14.46 1.83
CA TYR A 188 8.92 15.63 2.55
C TYR A 188 10.39 15.52 2.97
N THR A 189 11.03 16.67 3.09
CA THR A 189 12.42 16.83 3.53
C THR A 189 12.53 17.99 4.50
N PHE A 190 13.57 18.00 5.34
CA PHE A 190 13.89 19.18 6.14
C PHE A 190 14.65 20.23 5.30
N ASP A 191 14.15 21.46 5.31
CA ASP A 191 14.87 22.67 4.93
C ASP A 191 15.09 23.52 6.20
N GLY A 192 16.31 23.47 6.73
CA GLY A 192 16.60 23.98 8.07
C GLY A 192 15.75 23.31 9.15
N ASP A 193 14.97 24.10 9.88
CA ASP A 193 14.05 23.62 10.91
C ASP A 193 12.61 23.42 10.40
N THR A 194 12.39 23.61 9.09
CA THR A 194 11.06 23.49 8.46
C THR A 194 10.96 22.24 7.60
N ILE A 195 9.75 21.71 7.47
CA ILE A 195 9.44 20.56 6.63
C ILE A 195 8.93 21.07 5.28
N ALA A 196 9.68 20.81 4.21
CA ALA A 196 9.34 21.17 2.84
C ALA A 196 8.89 19.94 2.04
N ARG A 197 8.08 20.15 1.00
CA ARG A 197 7.73 19.10 0.04
C ARG A 197 8.97 18.67 -0.75
N SER A 198 9.07 17.37 -1.02
CA SER A 198 10.04 16.83 -1.96
C SER A 198 9.77 17.35 -3.37
N ALA A 199 10.83 17.56 -4.15
CA ALA A 199 10.69 17.86 -5.57
C ALA A 199 10.12 16.66 -6.35
N VAL A 200 10.53 15.44 -5.94
CA VAL A 200 10.29 14.18 -6.63
C VAL A 200 8.90 13.62 -6.34
N TYR A 201 8.57 13.41 -5.07
CA TYR A 201 7.30 12.78 -4.68
C TYR A 201 6.33 13.83 -4.16
N LYS A 202 5.12 13.87 -4.70
CA LYS A 202 4.05 14.77 -4.24
C LYS A 202 3.28 14.18 -3.06
N GLY A 203 3.24 12.84 -2.95
CA GLY A 203 2.65 12.09 -1.85
C GLY A 203 2.56 10.60 -2.16
N PHE A 204 2.27 9.78 -1.15
CA PHE A 204 2.05 8.33 -1.29
C PHE A 204 0.65 7.89 -0.87
N ARG A 205 -0.09 8.80 -0.22
CA ARG A 205 -1.48 8.70 0.18
C ARG A 205 -2.17 10.00 -0.18
N ALA A 206 -3.41 9.88 -0.68
CA ALA A 206 -4.23 11.06 -0.98
C ALA A 206 -4.63 11.84 0.29
N ASP A 207 -4.70 11.16 1.43
CA ASP A 207 -4.80 11.79 2.74
C ASP A 207 -3.41 12.22 3.21
N ASP A 208 -3.26 13.43 3.75
CA ASP A 208 -1.96 13.99 4.08
C ASP A 208 -1.86 14.56 5.50
N ALA A 209 -1.78 13.64 6.46
CA ALA A 209 -1.65 14.00 7.86
C ALA A 209 -0.33 14.68 8.22
N ILE A 210 0.69 14.66 7.35
CA ILE A 210 1.91 15.45 7.56
C ILE A 210 1.59 16.92 7.38
N GLU A 211 0.93 17.30 6.29
CA GLU A 211 0.54 18.69 6.04
C GLU A 211 -0.36 19.21 7.17
N ASP A 212 -1.38 18.42 7.56
CA ASP A 212 -2.32 18.77 8.62
C ASP A 212 -1.66 18.99 9.99
N ASN A 213 -0.51 18.35 10.23
CA ASN A 213 0.21 18.40 11.51
C ASN A 213 1.60 19.06 11.39
N LYS A 214 1.90 19.70 10.25
CA LYS A 214 3.26 20.14 9.89
C LYS A 214 3.90 21.01 10.98
N ALA A 215 3.19 22.04 11.43
CA ALA A 215 3.70 22.95 12.46
C ALA A 215 4.01 22.23 13.79
N LEU A 216 3.22 21.19 14.15
CA LEU A 216 3.45 20.41 15.37
C LEU A 216 4.63 19.44 15.21
N LEU A 217 4.83 18.88 14.01
CA LEU A 217 5.96 18.02 13.69
C LEU A 217 7.28 18.83 13.71
N GLU A 218 7.29 20.01 13.11
CA GLU A 218 8.42 20.96 13.14
C GLU A 218 8.76 21.39 14.58
N ASP A 219 7.75 21.78 15.38
CA ASP A 219 7.96 22.17 16.78
C ASP A 219 8.51 21.02 17.63
N PHE A 220 7.97 19.80 17.44
CA PHE A 220 8.48 18.61 18.12
C PHE A 220 9.92 18.33 17.71
N ALA A 221 10.22 18.33 16.40
CA ALA A 221 11.55 18.05 15.88
C ALA A 221 12.60 19.03 16.44
N ARG A 222 12.26 20.32 16.51
CA ARG A 222 13.11 21.36 17.08
C ARG A 222 13.30 21.20 18.59
N LYS A 223 12.22 21.02 19.35
CA LYS A 223 12.30 20.91 20.82
C LYS A 223 13.02 19.66 21.29
N SER A 224 12.90 18.58 20.52
CA SER A 224 13.49 17.29 20.84
C SER A 224 14.88 17.08 20.25
N ASP A 225 15.46 18.06 19.54
CA ASP A 225 16.70 17.87 18.77
C ASP A 225 16.65 16.64 17.85
N PHE A 226 15.48 16.35 17.26
CA PHE A 226 15.26 15.15 16.44
C PHE A 226 16.30 15.02 15.33
N ARG A 227 16.60 16.12 14.63
CA ARG A 227 17.55 16.09 13.52
C ARG A 227 18.93 15.64 14.00
N LYS A 228 19.37 16.08 15.17
CA LYS A 228 20.64 15.64 15.79
C LYS A 228 20.60 14.15 16.11
N PHE A 229 19.50 13.66 16.68
CA PHE A 229 19.29 12.23 16.91
C PHE A 229 19.38 11.43 15.61
N TYR A 230 18.69 11.85 14.55
CA TYR A 230 18.73 11.21 13.23
C TYR A 230 20.15 11.20 12.65
N GLN A 231 20.87 12.33 12.72
CA GLN A 231 22.27 12.40 12.28
C GLN A 231 23.17 11.40 13.02
N GLN A 232 23.01 11.26 14.34
CA GLN A 232 23.79 10.33 15.16
C GLN A 232 23.51 8.86 14.83
N HIS A 233 22.33 8.54 14.30
CA HIS A 233 21.91 7.18 13.96
C HIS A 233 22.00 6.84 12.47
N ARG A 234 22.47 7.77 11.60
CA ARG A 234 22.64 7.50 10.16
C ARG A 234 23.46 6.24 9.89
N GLY A 235 24.53 6.02 10.64
CA GLY A 235 25.35 4.81 10.51
C GLY A 235 24.56 3.52 10.75
N TYR A 236 23.62 3.52 11.70
CA TYR A 236 22.74 2.39 11.95
C TYR A 236 21.72 2.18 10.84
N TYR A 237 21.15 3.25 10.28
CA TYR A 237 20.24 3.14 9.12
C TYR A 237 20.98 2.59 7.88
N SER A 238 22.22 3.05 7.62
CA SER A 238 23.07 2.52 6.55
C SER A 238 23.39 1.05 6.77
N GLN A 239 23.76 0.65 7.99
CA GLN A 239 24.00 -0.76 8.34
C GLN A 239 22.75 -1.61 8.06
N LEU A 240 21.56 -1.17 8.49
CA LEU A 240 20.32 -1.91 8.22
C LEU A 240 20.02 -2.01 6.71
N SER A 241 20.40 -1.01 5.93
CA SER A 241 20.22 -1.02 4.47
C SER A 241 21.17 -2.02 3.79
N GLU A 242 22.42 -2.12 4.25
CA GLU A 242 23.37 -3.14 3.78
C GLU A 242 22.90 -4.55 4.16
N VAL A 243 22.43 -4.71 5.39
CA VAL A 243 21.85 -5.96 5.90
C VAL A 243 20.61 -6.37 5.10
N PHE A 244 19.77 -5.39 4.72
CA PHE A 244 18.64 -5.61 3.83
C PHE A 244 19.11 -6.14 2.47
N GLU A 245 20.07 -5.46 1.83
CA GLU A 245 20.57 -5.82 0.50
C GLU A 245 21.16 -7.24 0.48
N LEU A 246 21.99 -7.58 1.46
CA LEU A 246 22.61 -8.91 1.59
C LEU A 246 21.57 -10.01 1.89
N GLY A 247 20.60 -9.71 2.74
CA GLY A 247 19.60 -10.68 3.20
C GLY A 247 18.53 -10.98 2.16
N ALA A 248 17.85 -9.92 1.67
CA ALA A 248 16.73 -10.06 0.74
C ALA A 248 17.18 -10.17 -0.71
N GLN A 249 18.34 -9.61 -1.08
CA GLN A 249 18.84 -9.53 -2.46
C GLN A 249 17.75 -9.01 -3.41
N PRO A 250 17.26 -7.77 -3.20
CA PRO A 250 16.09 -7.26 -3.91
C PRO A 250 16.28 -7.21 -5.43
N LYS A 251 17.51 -7.02 -5.92
CA LYS A 251 17.81 -7.06 -7.35
C LYS A 251 17.58 -8.44 -7.96
N THR A 252 17.91 -9.51 -7.24
CA THR A 252 17.65 -10.90 -7.69
C THR A 252 16.15 -11.17 -7.77
N ILE A 253 15.39 -10.74 -6.76
CA ILE A 253 13.92 -10.86 -6.75
C ILE A 253 13.30 -10.06 -7.91
N TRP A 254 13.78 -8.83 -8.14
CA TRP A 254 13.34 -7.99 -9.25
C TRP A 254 13.52 -8.70 -10.60
N GLN A 255 14.73 -9.18 -10.89
CA GLN A 255 15.02 -9.88 -12.14
C GLN A 255 14.16 -11.15 -12.30
N TRP A 256 13.95 -11.89 -11.21
CA TRP A 256 13.12 -13.08 -11.23
C TRP A 256 11.66 -12.75 -11.54
N LEU A 257 11.08 -11.73 -10.91
CA LEU A 257 9.71 -11.28 -11.16
C LEU A 257 9.55 -10.84 -12.63
N GLU A 258 10.45 -10.03 -13.17
CA GLU A 258 10.37 -9.58 -14.57
C GLU A 258 10.59 -10.70 -15.60
N SER A 259 11.25 -11.78 -15.20
CA SER A 259 11.36 -12.97 -16.06
C SER A 259 10.05 -13.78 -16.14
N HIS A 260 9.13 -13.59 -15.18
CA HIS A 260 7.87 -14.33 -15.09
C HIS A 260 6.61 -13.48 -15.35
N PHE A 261 6.73 -12.16 -15.29
CA PHE A 261 5.62 -11.21 -15.47
C PHE A 261 5.93 -10.20 -16.57
N PRO A 262 4.92 -9.60 -17.22
CA PRO A 262 5.11 -8.61 -18.28
C PRO A 262 5.46 -7.21 -17.77
N ALA A 263 5.15 -6.88 -16.51
CA ALA A 263 5.47 -5.57 -15.94
C ALA A 263 6.99 -5.33 -15.94
N ARG A 264 7.39 -4.09 -16.19
CA ARG A 264 8.79 -3.66 -16.25
C ARG A 264 8.96 -2.36 -15.48
N TYR A 265 10.01 -2.29 -14.69
CA TYR A 265 10.40 -1.13 -13.91
C TYR A 265 11.81 -0.70 -14.28
N GLN A 266 12.14 0.55 -14.01
CA GLN A 266 13.48 1.10 -14.16
C GLN A 266 14.18 1.25 -12.80
N SER A 267 13.45 1.28 -11.69
CA SER A 267 14.00 1.44 -10.34
C SER A 267 13.13 0.78 -9.28
N TYR A 268 13.77 0.29 -8.21
CA TYR A 268 13.11 -0.09 -6.96
C TYR A 268 13.50 0.88 -5.84
N ARG A 269 12.51 1.43 -5.13
CA ARG A 269 12.71 2.26 -3.94
C ARG A 269 12.10 1.57 -2.72
N ILE A 270 12.93 1.40 -1.70
CA ILE A 270 12.59 0.66 -0.50
C ILE A 270 12.74 1.62 0.67
N PHE A 271 11.64 1.89 1.35
CA PHE A 271 11.62 2.71 2.55
C PHE A 271 11.35 1.83 3.76
N PHE A 272 12.16 1.97 4.82
CA PHE A 272 11.89 1.34 6.10
C PHE A 272 12.21 2.27 7.27
N SER A 273 11.65 1.92 8.43
CA SER A 273 12.07 2.44 9.74
C SER A 273 12.48 1.26 10.61
N PRO A 274 13.53 1.38 11.45
CA PRO A 274 13.84 0.37 12.46
C PRO A 274 12.68 0.11 13.43
N LEU A 275 11.72 1.04 13.53
CA LEU A 275 10.52 0.98 14.37
C LEU A 275 9.28 0.46 13.62
N GLY A 276 9.39 0.18 12.32
CA GLY A 276 8.26 -0.16 11.45
C GLY A 276 7.40 -1.33 11.96
N PRO A 277 6.06 -1.24 11.89
CA PRO A 277 5.15 -2.14 12.58
C PRO A 277 4.85 -3.49 11.91
N GLY A 278 5.55 -3.87 10.83
CA GLY A 278 5.22 -5.12 10.11
C GLY A 278 4.18 -4.96 8.99
N ASN A 279 3.59 -3.77 8.86
CA ASN A 279 2.56 -3.48 7.87
C ASN A 279 3.25 -2.92 6.64
N ASN A 280 3.47 -3.81 5.68
CA ASN A 280 4.14 -3.48 4.44
C ASN A 280 3.12 -2.94 3.42
N SER A 281 3.59 -2.14 2.46
CA SER A 281 2.78 -1.69 1.32
C SER A 281 3.67 -1.33 0.12
N SER A 282 3.14 -1.52 -1.07
CA SER A 282 3.81 -1.23 -2.33
C SER A 282 2.89 -0.46 -3.27
N ARG A 283 3.51 0.27 -4.20
CA ARG A 283 2.85 0.90 -5.33
C ARG A 283 3.83 1.11 -6.47
N MET A 284 3.28 1.46 -7.62
CA MET A 284 4.03 1.74 -8.84
C MET A 284 3.77 3.20 -9.20
N PHE A 285 4.81 3.97 -9.50
CA PHE A 285 4.69 5.29 -10.10
C PHE A 285 5.24 5.26 -11.53
N ASP A 286 4.67 6.11 -12.39
CA ASP A 286 5.02 6.22 -13.80
C ASP A 286 4.94 7.70 -14.15
N ASP A 287 6.07 8.29 -14.51
CA ASP A 287 6.18 9.68 -14.95
C ASP A 287 7.40 9.81 -15.88
N ASN A 288 7.29 10.60 -16.95
CA ASN A 288 8.36 10.82 -17.93
C ASN A 288 9.03 9.52 -18.46
N ASP A 289 8.22 8.50 -18.79
CA ASP A 289 8.66 7.18 -19.25
C ASP A 289 9.54 6.41 -18.24
N PHE A 290 9.55 6.84 -16.98
CA PHE A 290 10.26 6.19 -15.88
C PHE A 290 9.26 5.57 -14.89
N LYS A 291 9.28 4.24 -14.83
CA LYS A 291 8.46 3.41 -13.94
C LYS A 291 9.27 2.97 -12.74
N GLU A 292 8.77 3.33 -11.57
CA GLU A 292 9.41 3.02 -10.31
C GLU A 292 8.48 2.16 -9.46
N SER A 293 9.03 1.07 -8.92
CA SER A 293 8.34 0.28 -7.92
C SER A 293 8.80 0.70 -6.53
N ILE A 294 7.86 1.08 -5.68
CA ILE A 294 8.14 1.69 -4.38
C ILE A 294 7.49 0.87 -3.29
N MET A 295 8.21 0.53 -2.23
CA MET A 295 7.60 -0.11 -1.06
C MET A 295 8.00 0.49 0.29
N PHE A 296 7.07 0.43 1.24
CA PHE A 296 7.26 0.65 2.66
C PHE A 296 7.28 -0.72 3.33
N VAL A 297 8.40 -1.08 3.93
CA VAL A 297 8.59 -2.42 4.51
C VAL A 297 9.22 -2.35 5.89
N SER A 298 9.14 -3.48 6.59
CA SER A 298 9.85 -3.67 7.84
C SER A 298 11.36 -3.73 7.63
N ALA A 299 12.10 -3.12 8.55
CA ALA A 299 13.54 -3.22 8.61
C ALA A 299 14.00 -4.64 9.04
N PRO A 300 15.23 -5.07 8.69
CA PRO A 300 15.74 -6.40 9.01
C PRO A 300 15.74 -6.75 10.50
N ASN A 301 15.96 -5.76 11.38
CA ASN A 301 15.98 -5.94 12.84
C ASN A 301 14.66 -6.49 13.40
N ARG A 302 13.54 -6.40 12.66
CA ARG A 302 12.27 -7.00 13.07
C ARG A 302 12.32 -8.53 13.11
N TYR A 303 13.22 -9.15 12.35
CA TYR A 303 13.36 -10.60 12.23
C TYR A 303 14.52 -11.16 13.05
N GLU A 304 15.26 -10.30 13.74
CA GLU A 304 16.35 -10.70 14.62
C GLU A 304 15.82 -11.57 15.78
N SER A 305 16.46 -12.72 16.00
CA SER A 305 16.11 -13.66 17.05
C SER A 305 17.34 -14.42 17.54
N GLU A 306 17.52 -14.49 18.86
CA GLU A 306 18.57 -15.32 19.49
C GLU A 306 18.21 -16.82 19.49
N HIS A 307 16.95 -17.15 19.20
CA HIS A 307 16.43 -18.52 19.28
C HIS A 307 16.27 -19.19 17.91
N GLU A 308 16.58 -18.49 16.82
CA GLU A 308 16.44 -19.01 15.46
C GLU A 308 17.77 -18.92 14.71
N ALA A 309 18.07 -19.92 13.87
CA ALA A 309 19.22 -19.86 12.98
C ALA A 309 19.12 -18.63 12.05
N SER A 310 20.26 -18.02 11.70
CA SER A 310 20.28 -16.84 10.83
C SER A 310 19.62 -17.10 9.47
N SER A 311 19.77 -18.30 8.90
CA SER A 311 19.09 -18.69 7.65
C SER A 311 17.57 -18.60 7.76
N THR A 312 16.99 -19.06 8.87
CA THR A 312 15.56 -18.94 9.15
C THR A 312 15.09 -17.48 9.24
N GLN A 313 15.88 -16.64 9.90
CA GLN A 313 15.58 -15.21 10.01
C GLN A 313 15.60 -14.56 8.63
N TRP A 314 16.61 -14.88 7.80
CA TRP A 314 16.70 -14.42 6.41
C TRP A 314 15.52 -14.86 5.57
N MET A 315 15.18 -16.15 5.57
CA MET A 315 14.02 -16.65 4.81
C MET A 315 12.72 -15.94 5.20
N LYS A 316 12.50 -15.69 6.50
CA LYS A 316 11.32 -14.94 6.96
C LYS A 316 11.35 -13.49 6.51
N PHE A 317 12.49 -12.82 6.59
CA PHE A 317 12.66 -11.45 6.15
C PHE A 317 12.46 -11.32 4.64
N THR A 318 13.18 -12.10 3.85
CA THR A 318 13.09 -12.14 2.39
C THR A 318 11.68 -12.43 1.93
N ARG A 319 11.00 -13.40 2.54
CA ARG A 319 9.57 -13.68 2.28
C ARG A 319 8.70 -12.45 2.51
N SER A 320 8.95 -11.69 3.58
CA SER A 320 8.13 -10.51 3.88
C SER A 320 8.33 -9.36 2.93
N PHE A 321 9.55 -9.19 2.42
CA PHE A 321 9.84 -8.25 1.35
C PHE A 321 9.24 -8.74 0.02
N PHE A 322 9.46 -10.00 -0.33
CA PHE A 322 8.99 -10.61 -1.58
C PHE A 322 7.48 -10.47 -1.75
N THR A 323 6.71 -10.86 -0.73
CA THR A 323 5.24 -10.80 -0.79
C THR A 323 4.69 -9.38 -0.79
N GLU A 324 5.54 -8.37 -0.58
CA GLU A 324 5.11 -6.99 -0.76
C GLU A 324 5.41 -6.52 -2.18
N ILE A 325 6.63 -6.73 -2.67
CA ILE A 325 7.03 -6.24 -3.99
C ILE A 325 6.29 -6.96 -5.12
N ASP A 326 5.96 -8.24 -4.95
CA ASP A 326 5.26 -9.01 -5.97
C ASP A 326 3.83 -8.51 -6.23
N HIS A 327 3.20 -7.77 -5.30
CA HIS A 327 1.90 -7.14 -5.54
C HIS A 327 1.92 -6.20 -6.76
N THR A 328 3.06 -5.55 -7.03
CA THR A 328 3.26 -4.71 -8.23
C THR A 328 3.27 -5.52 -9.54
N TYR A 329 3.35 -6.84 -9.47
CA TYR A 329 3.28 -7.74 -10.62
C TYR A 329 2.00 -8.58 -10.63
N VAL A 330 1.56 -9.05 -9.46
CA VAL A 330 0.39 -9.90 -9.27
C VAL A 330 -0.90 -9.13 -9.52
N ASN A 331 -1.05 -7.94 -8.92
CA ASN A 331 -2.30 -7.18 -8.99
C ASN A 331 -2.64 -6.79 -10.45
N PRO A 332 -1.71 -6.28 -11.28
CA PRO A 332 -2.01 -5.97 -12.68
C PRO A 332 -2.43 -7.17 -13.53
N ILE A 333 -2.01 -8.38 -13.19
CA ILE A 333 -2.49 -9.59 -13.87
C ILE A 333 -3.88 -9.97 -13.36
N SER A 334 -4.09 -9.97 -12.04
CA SER A 334 -5.42 -10.24 -11.46
C SER A 334 -6.50 -9.26 -11.92
N ASP A 335 -6.16 -8.00 -12.15
CA ASP A 335 -7.06 -6.97 -12.69
C ASP A 335 -7.74 -7.39 -14.00
N GLN A 336 -7.04 -8.17 -14.83
CA GLN A 336 -7.56 -8.68 -16.10
C GLN A 336 -8.59 -9.79 -15.91
N TYR A 337 -8.64 -10.40 -14.72
CA TYR A 337 -9.51 -11.52 -14.37
C TYR A 337 -10.49 -11.18 -13.24
N ILE A 338 -10.73 -9.90 -12.95
CA ILE A 338 -11.57 -9.49 -11.81
C ILE A 338 -12.95 -10.17 -11.81
N ASP A 339 -13.63 -10.19 -12.95
CA ASP A 339 -14.97 -10.80 -13.07
C ASP A 339 -14.90 -12.32 -12.91
N ASP A 340 -13.87 -12.95 -13.48
CA ASP A 340 -13.63 -14.38 -13.39
C ASP A 340 -13.31 -14.85 -11.96
N ILE A 341 -12.50 -14.06 -11.24
CA ILE A 341 -12.15 -14.27 -9.83
C ILE A 341 -13.39 -14.09 -8.96
N ASN A 342 -14.15 -13.00 -9.16
CA ASN A 342 -15.39 -12.76 -8.43
C ASN A 342 -16.40 -13.90 -8.63
N ALA A 343 -16.52 -14.42 -9.85
CA ALA A 343 -17.38 -15.56 -10.15
C ALA A 343 -16.86 -16.88 -9.58
N ALA A 344 -15.55 -17.02 -9.35
CA ALA A 344 -14.96 -18.24 -8.78
C ALA A 344 -15.15 -18.34 -7.26
N PHE A 345 -15.11 -17.23 -6.53
CA PHE A 345 -15.37 -17.20 -5.10
C PHE A 345 -16.82 -16.76 -4.81
N ILE A 346 -17.77 -17.65 -5.08
CA ILE A 346 -19.19 -17.40 -4.79
C ILE A 346 -19.45 -17.24 -3.28
N ASP A 347 -18.75 -18.04 -2.47
CA ASP A 347 -18.72 -17.92 -1.01
C ASP A 347 -17.26 -17.80 -0.53
N LEU A 348 -16.98 -16.76 0.25
CA LEU A 348 -15.66 -16.51 0.83
C LEU A 348 -15.42 -17.24 2.15
N ALA A 349 -16.48 -17.65 2.85
CA ALA A 349 -16.36 -18.22 4.20
C ALA A 349 -15.44 -19.46 4.26
N PRO A 350 -15.45 -20.37 3.26
CA PRO A 350 -14.53 -21.51 3.24
C PRO A 350 -13.06 -21.13 3.01
N TRP A 351 -12.80 -19.94 2.46
CA TRP A 351 -11.48 -19.51 2.00
C TRP A 351 -10.76 -18.59 2.98
N TYR A 352 -11.51 -17.77 3.70
CA TYR A 352 -10.96 -16.75 4.58
C TYR A 352 -11.84 -16.50 5.81
N LYS A 353 -11.20 -16.35 6.97
CA LYS A 353 -11.86 -16.07 8.27
C LYS A 353 -12.61 -14.74 8.36
N GLY A 354 -12.48 -13.86 7.36
CA GLY A 354 -12.95 -12.48 7.40
C GLY A 354 -11.92 -11.50 8.00
N GLY A 355 -12.10 -10.20 7.72
CA GLY A 355 -11.14 -9.16 8.07
C GLY A 355 -10.92 -8.19 6.90
N GLY A 356 -9.69 -7.69 6.73
CA GLY A 356 -9.35 -6.69 5.71
C GLY A 356 -9.42 -7.19 4.25
N TYR A 357 -9.49 -8.50 4.02
CA TYR A 357 -9.55 -9.13 2.69
C TYR A 357 -10.94 -9.74 2.41
N ASN A 358 -12.01 -8.98 2.65
CA ASN A 358 -13.39 -9.49 2.58
C ASN A 358 -14.01 -9.43 1.17
N LYS A 359 -13.20 -9.54 0.11
CA LYS A 359 -13.63 -9.57 -1.30
C LYS A 359 -12.89 -10.68 -2.06
N PRO A 360 -13.53 -11.39 -3.01
CA PRO A 360 -12.89 -12.42 -3.84
C PRO A 360 -11.53 -12.02 -4.41
N TYR A 361 -11.49 -10.87 -5.09
CA TYR A 361 -10.28 -10.31 -5.66
C TYR A 361 -9.13 -10.18 -4.64
N LEU A 362 -9.44 -9.65 -3.44
CA LEU A 362 -8.44 -9.47 -2.38
C LEU A 362 -7.91 -10.79 -1.83
N VAL A 363 -8.79 -11.79 -1.65
CA VAL A 363 -8.37 -13.12 -1.20
C VAL A 363 -7.52 -13.81 -2.26
N PHE A 364 -7.92 -13.73 -3.54
CA PHE A 364 -7.16 -14.31 -4.64
C PHE A 364 -5.76 -13.70 -4.76
N ASN A 365 -5.64 -12.37 -4.73
CA ASN A 365 -4.34 -11.71 -4.81
C ASN A 365 -3.43 -12.12 -3.65
N GLU A 366 -3.97 -12.17 -2.43
CA GLU A 366 -3.19 -12.57 -1.27
C GLU A 366 -2.75 -14.04 -1.36
N TYR A 367 -3.60 -14.93 -1.88
CA TYR A 367 -3.21 -16.31 -2.16
C TYR A 367 -2.10 -16.38 -3.22
N MET A 368 -2.23 -15.66 -4.34
CA MET A 368 -1.24 -15.63 -5.41
C MET A 368 0.12 -15.12 -4.92
N THR A 369 0.16 -13.95 -4.29
CA THR A 369 1.39 -13.33 -3.76
C THR A 369 2.16 -14.30 -2.84
N TRP A 370 1.47 -14.93 -1.89
CA TRP A 370 2.13 -15.87 -0.98
C TRP A 370 2.56 -17.16 -1.67
N SER A 371 1.82 -17.63 -2.67
CA SER A 371 2.17 -18.83 -3.42
C SER A 371 3.32 -18.63 -4.41
N ILE A 372 3.44 -17.44 -5.01
CA ILE A 372 4.56 -17.10 -5.90
C ILE A 372 5.89 -17.12 -5.15
N PHE A 373 5.92 -16.72 -3.88
CA PHE A 373 7.11 -16.89 -3.05
C PHE A 373 7.56 -18.36 -2.95
N SER A 374 6.63 -19.33 -2.92
CA SER A 374 7.00 -20.76 -2.97
C SER A 374 7.69 -21.13 -4.28
N LEU A 375 7.31 -20.52 -5.40
CA LEU A 375 7.94 -20.75 -6.69
C LEU A 375 9.36 -20.19 -6.71
N TYR A 376 9.54 -18.95 -6.24
CA TYR A 376 10.86 -18.33 -6.09
C TYR A 376 11.77 -19.15 -5.17
N ALA A 377 11.29 -19.51 -3.97
CA ALA A 377 12.06 -20.30 -3.02
C ALA A 377 12.46 -21.67 -3.59
N ARG A 378 11.61 -22.29 -4.42
CA ARG A 378 11.92 -23.57 -5.05
C ARG A 378 13.13 -23.50 -5.98
N GLU A 379 13.32 -22.38 -6.67
CA GLU A 379 14.39 -22.19 -7.66
C GLU A 379 15.69 -21.69 -7.03
N HIS A 380 15.58 -20.95 -5.93
CA HIS A 380 16.72 -20.24 -5.34
C HIS A 380 17.24 -20.86 -4.04
N TYR A 381 16.47 -21.71 -3.36
CA TYR A 381 16.86 -22.28 -2.06
C TYR A 381 17.29 -23.74 -2.18
N SER A 382 18.04 -24.19 -1.17
CA SER A 382 18.31 -25.62 -0.98
C SER A 382 16.99 -26.39 -0.79
N ALA A 383 17.00 -27.70 -1.02
CA ALA A 383 15.80 -28.52 -0.81
C ALA A 383 15.27 -28.44 0.64
N GLU A 384 16.17 -28.34 1.62
CA GLU A 384 15.84 -28.19 3.05
C GLU A 384 15.21 -26.82 3.33
N ASP A 385 15.85 -25.74 2.88
CA ASP A 385 15.37 -24.36 3.08
C ASP A 385 14.04 -24.11 2.35
N TYR A 386 13.86 -24.69 1.16
CA TYR A 386 12.60 -24.67 0.43
C TYR A 386 11.49 -25.40 1.21
N ALA A 387 11.77 -26.61 1.70
CA ALA A 387 10.81 -27.38 2.49
C ALA A 387 10.41 -26.64 3.77
N PHE A 388 11.37 -26.02 4.46
CA PHE A 388 11.12 -25.15 5.59
C PHE A 388 10.24 -23.96 5.21
N SER A 389 10.62 -23.21 4.17
CA SER A 389 9.93 -22.00 3.72
C SER A 389 8.49 -22.28 3.33
N LYS A 390 8.24 -23.31 2.51
CA LYS A 390 6.90 -23.75 2.11
C LYS A 390 6.05 -24.10 3.33
N SER A 391 6.57 -24.93 4.23
CA SER A 391 5.85 -25.33 5.46
C SER A 391 5.56 -24.16 6.38
N TYR A 392 6.51 -23.22 6.51
CA TYR A 392 6.33 -22.02 7.30
C TYR A 392 5.21 -21.13 6.75
N ILE A 393 5.21 -20.82 5.45
CA ILE A 393 4.20 -19.94 4.88
C ILE A 393 2.80 -20.57 4.87
N GLU A 394 2.70 -21.88 4.63
CA GLU A 394 1.42 -22.59 4.62
C GLU A 394 0.76 -22.55 6.00
N ARG A 395 1.53 -22.86 7.05
CA ARG A 395 1.04 -22.74 8.43
C ARG A 395 0.73 -21.30 8.80
N PHE A 396 1.58 -20.35 8.41
CA PHE A 396 1.34 -18.94 8.74
C PHE A 396 0.04 -18.43 8.10
N MET A 397 -0.19 -18.71 6.82
CA MET A 397 -1.40 -18.29 6.10
C MET A 397 -2.66 -18.95 6.67
N VAL A 398 -2.63 -20.26 6.92
CA VAL A 398 -3.79 -21.00 7.44
C VAL A 398 -4.05 -20.65 8.91
N GLU A 399 -3.06 -20.80 9.79
CA GLU A 399 -3.25 -20.77 11.25
C GLU A 399 -3.24 -19.35 11.83
N LYS A 400 -2.45 -18.44 11.27
CA LYS A 400 -2.32 -17.06 11.80
C LYS A 400 -3.19 -16.08 11.03
N ARG A 401 -3.13 -16.14 9.69
CA ARG A 401 -3.86 -15.19 8.84
C ARG A 401 -5.28 -15.63 8.53
N GLY A 402 -5.59 -16.93 8.65
CA GLY A 402 -6.95 -17.46 8.49
C GLY A 402 -7.37 -17.69 7.05
N PHE A 403 -6.41 -17.91 6.15
CA PHE A 403 -6.65 -18.28 4.76
C PHE A 403 -6.72 -19.81 4.67
N TYR A 404 -7.89 -20.36 4.99
CA TYR A 404 -8.08 -21.78 5.31
C TYR A 404 -7.66 -22.75 4.20
N LYS A 405 -7.84 -22.36 2.93
CA LYS A 405 -7.53 -23.20 1.76
C LYS A 405 -6.17 -22.89 1.13
N PHE A 406 -5.37 -22.02 1.75
CA PHE A 406 -4.10 -21.57 1.18
C PHE A 406 -3.15 -22.72 0.84
N LYS A 407 -3.05 -23.73 1.73
CA LYS A 407 -2.18 -24.89 1.47
C LYS A 407 -2.52 -25.60 0.16
N GLY A 408 -3.80 -25.92 -0.07
CA GLY A 408 -4.24 -26.60 -1.29
C GLY A 408 -4.02 -25.75 -2.54
N PHE A 409 -4.29 -24.45 -2.45
CA PHE A 409 -4.01 -23.51 -3.54
C PHE A 409 -2.51 -23.43 -3.86
N ASN A 410 -1.66 -23.35 -2.84
CA ASN A 410 -0.21 -23.30 -3.00
C ASN A 410 0.33 -24.56 -3.67
N GLU A 411 -0.14 -25.73 -3.23
CA GLU A 411 0.24 -27.02 -3.80
C GLU A 411 -0.21 -27.15 -5.26
N GLU A 412 -1.39 -26.66 -5.61
CA GLU A 412 -1.86 -26.65 -6.99
C GLU A 412 -1.04 -25.71 -7.88
N LEU A 413 -0.74 -24.48 -7.43
CA LEU A 413 0.10 -23.56 -8.21
C LEU A 413 1.49 -24.17 -8.45
N ILE A 414 2.09 -24.77 -7.43
CA ILE A 414 3.38 -25.47 -7.55
C ILE A 414 3.27 -26.62 -8.55
N ARG A 415 2.21 -27.43 -8.49
CA ARG A 415 1.98 -28.55 -9.43
C ARG A 415 1.86 -28.04 -10.86
N LEU A 416 1.05 -27.01 -11.10
CA LEU A 416 0.90 -26.40 -12.41
C LEU A 416 2.23 -25.82 -12.91
N TYR A 417 2.96 -25.13 -12.05
CA TYR A 417 4.27 -24.55 -12.38
C TYR A 417 5.28 -25.61 -12.80
N ILE A 418 5.40 -26.73 -12.07
CA ILE A 418 6.37 -27.79 -12.40
C ILE A 418 6.03 -28.50 -13.72
N ASN A 419 4.75 -28.63 -14.04
CA ASN A 419 4.28 -29.37 -15.22
C ASN A 419 3.97 -28.47 -16.42
N ARG A 420 4.31 -27.18 -16.34
CA ARG A 420 4.04 -26.24 -17.43
C ARG A 420 5.00 -26.46 -18.61
N PRO A 421 4.56 -26.20 -19.86
CA PRO A 421 5.48 -26.01 -20.99
C PRO A 421 6.55 -24.97 -20.67
N ASN A 422 7.77 -25.14 -21.17
CA ASN A 422 8.89 -24.22 -20.86
C ASN A 422 8.61 -22.76 -21.27
N ASP A 423 7.75 -22.56 -22.26
CA ASP A 423 7.38 -21.22 -22.75
C ASP A 423 6.27 -20.56 -21.89
N ASP A 424 5.55 -21.32 -21.06
CA ASP A 424 4.52 -20.79 -20.16
C ASP A 424 5.16 -19.98 -19.03
N LYS A 425 4.66 -18.77 -18.83
CA LYS A 425 4.96 -17.89 -17.70
C LYS A 425 3.99 -18.16 -16.54
N ILE A 426 4.26 -17.56 -15.38
CA ILE A 426 3.35 -17.65 -14.23
C ILE A 426 1.97 -17.07 -14.59
N THR A 427 1.93 -16.04 -15.44
CA THR A 427 0.68 -15.41 -15.91
C THR A 427 -0.24 -16.38 -16.63
N ASP A 428 0.29 -17.38 -17.33
CA ASP A 428 -0.50 -18.38 -18.07
C ASP A 428 -1.16 -19.41 -17.15
N LEU A 429 -0.81 -19.40 -15.86
CA LEU A 429 -1.40 -20.28 -14.84
C LEU A 429 -2.66 -19.67 -14.20
N TYR A 430 -2.92 -18.37 -14.36
CA TYR A 430 -4.06 -17.69 -13.72
C TYR A 430 -5.41 -18.32 -14.10
N PRO A 431 -5.75 -18.53 -15.39
CA PRO A 431 -7.00 -19.20 -15.75
C PRO A 431 -7.15 -20.60 -15.15
N LYS A 432 -6.05 -21.34 -15.04
CA LYS A 432 -6.02 -22.69 -14.46
C LYS A 432 -6.29 -22.64 -12.95
N MET A 433 -5.69 -21.68 -12.24
CA MET A 433 -5.94 -21.47 -10.80
C MET A 433 -7.38 -21.01 -10.52
N ILE A 434 -7.92 -20.09 -11.32
CA ILE A 434 -9.32 -19.65 -11.21
C ILE A 434 -10.27 -20.82 -11.45
N SER A 435 -10.00 -21.64 -12.46
CA SER A 435 -10.77 -22.87 -12.70
C SER A 435 -10.65 -23.86 -11.55
N TRP A 436 -9.48 -24.00 -10.94
CA TRP A 436 -9.30 -24.89 -9.79
C TRP A 436 -10.14 -24.42 -8.59
N ILE A 437 -10.20 -23.12 -8.31
CA ILE A 437 -11.07 -22.55 -7.27
C ILE A 437 -12.52 -22.91 -7.51
N ARG A 438 -13.03 -22.72 -8.74
CA ARG A 438 -14.43 -23.06 -9.12
C ARG A 438 -14.77 -24.52 -8.84
N ASN A 439 -13.82 -25.43 -8.99
CA ASN A 439 -14.01 -26.86 -8.82
C ASN A 439 -13.80 -27.35 -7.37
N ASN A 440 -13.33 -26.49 -6.46
CA ASN A 440 -13.00 -26.85 -5.07
C ASN A 440 -13.83 -26.07 -4.04
N VAL A 441 -15.02 -25.60 -4.42
CA VAL A 441 -15.95 -24.88 -3.54
C VAL A 441 -16.67 -25.82 -2.54
N ASP A 442 -16.69 -27.14 -2.80
CA ASP A 442 -17.61 -28.10 -2.13
C ASP A 442 -16.96 -29.17 -1.22
N HIS A 443 -15.80 -28.91 -0.60
CA HIS A 443 -15.19 -29.85 0.37
C HIS A 443 -14.82 -29.24 1.71
#